data_AF-A0A967WSY7-F1
#
_entry.id   AF-A0A967WSY7-F1
#
_cell.length_a   1.000
_cell.length_b   1.000
_cell.length_c   1.000
_cell.angle_alpha   90.00
_cell.angle_beta   90.00
_cell.angle_gamma   90.00
#
_symmetry.space_group_name_H-M   'P 1'
#
loop_
_entity.id
_entity.type
_entity.pdbx_description
1 polymer ?
#
loop_
_entity_poly.entity_id
_entity_poly.type
_entity_poly.pdbx_seq_one_letter_code
_entity_poly.pdbx_strand_id
1 'polypeptide(L)'
;VVAVIHTSVDIPNDGLQFAPSVDEEIRTQIVDALIKIAGTEEGQEALDTAYQWGGLEKQGDDFYDAFRQLLDAAGVDVEALQE
;
A
#
# COMPACT_ATOMS: atom_id res chain seq x y z
N VAL A 1 12.47 29.85 16.05
CA VAL A 1 12.57 29.44 14.64
C VAL A 1 11.93 28.07 14.53
N VAL A 2 11.04 27.86 13.57
CA VAL A 2 10.50 26.53 13.27
C VAL A 2 11.28 26.00 12.07
N ALA A 3 11.87 24.82 12.19
CA ALA A 3 12.67 24.19 11.13
C ALA A 3 12.51 22.66 11.17
N VAL A 4 12.50 22.02 10.00
CA VAL A 4 12.59 20.57 9.87
C VAL A 4 14.05 20.16 10.10
N ILE A 5 14.28 19.24 11.04
CA ILE A 5 15.63 18.79 11.41
C ILE A 5 16.06 17.51 10.68
N HIS A 6 15.09 16.71 10.23
CA HIS A 6 15.31 15.46 9.52
C HIS A 6 13.99 14.96 8.90
N THR A 7 14.10 14.20 7.81
CA THR A 7 13.02 13.41 7.20
C THR A 7 13.47 11.97 7.13
N SER A 8 12.59 11.02 7.48
CA SER A 8 12.88 9.60 7.32
C SER A 8 13.02 9.21 5.85
N VAL A 9 13.41 7.96 5.61
CA VAL A 9 13.21 7.33 4.30
C VAL A 9 11.73 7.25 3.98
N ASP A 10 11.42 7.20 2.69
CA ASP A 10 10.07 6.92 2.23
C ASP A 10 9.68 5.49 2.60
N ILE A 11 8.44 5.33 3.03
CA ILE A 11 7.82 4.02 3.25
C ILE A 11 6.58 3.91 2.37
N PRO A 12 6.16 2.68 2.01
CA PRO A 12 4.88 2.46 1.35
C PRO A 12 3.73 3.19 2.05
N ASN A 13 2.91 3.93 1.28
CA ASN A 13 1.60 4.39 1.73
C ASN A 13 0.64 3.19 1.86
N ASP A 14 -0.51 3.42 2.50
CA ASP A 14 -1.57 2.43 2.65
C ASP A 14 -1.88 1.72 1.31
N GLY A 15 -2.09 0.40 1.38
CA GLY A 15 -2.32 -0.43 0.20
C GLY A 15 -3.52 -1.36 0.36
N LEU A 16 -3.98 -1.91 -0.77
CA LEU A 16 -4.93 -3.00 -0.80
C LEU A 16 -4.17 -4.33 -0.77
N GLN A 17 -4.31 -5.08 0.32
CA GLN A 17 -3.68 -6.38 0.51
C GLN A 17 -4.71 -7.50 0.58
N PHE A 18 -4.33 -8.69 0.14
CA PHE A 18 -5.18 -9.87 0.16
C PHE A 18 -4.63 -10.91 1.11
N ALA A 19 -5.52 -11.60 1.84
CA ALA A 19 -5.13 -12.79 2.59
C ALA A 19 -4.56 -13.85 1.61
N PRO A 20 -3.57 -14.66 2.03
CA PRO A 20 -2.96 -15.68 1.17
C PRO A 20 -3.95 -16.69 0.59
N SER A 21 -5.09 -16.89 1.25
CA SER A 21 -6.16 -17.82 0.84
C SER A 21 -7.09 -17.30 -0.25
N VAL A 22 -7.00 -16.02 -0.64
CA VAL A 22 -7.84 -15.46 -1.71
C VAL A 22 -7.34 -15.96 -3.06
N ASP A 23 -8.20 -16.45 -3.95
CA ASP A 23 -7.76 -16.95 -5.26
C ASP A 23 -7.15 -15.86 -6.16
N GLU A 24 -6.09 -16.19 -6.90
CA GLU A 24 -5.36 -15.24 -7.77
C GLU A 24 -6.27 -14.57 -8.81
N GLU A 25 -7.20 -15.32 -9.38
CA GLU A 25 -8.17 -14.79 -10.33
C GLU A 25 -9.05 -13.70 -9.69
N ILE A 26 -9.50 -13.92 -8.45
CA ILE A 26 -10.30 -12.95 -7.69
C ILE A 26 -9.47 -11.71 -7.36
N ARG A 27 -8.20 -11.89 -6.93
CA ARG A 27 -7.29 -10.76 -6.67
C ARG A 27 -7.13 -9.91 -7.93
N THR A 28 -6.87 -10.55 -9.07
CA THR A 28 -6.69 -9.88 -10.36
C THR A 28 -7.95 -9.11 -10.76
N GLN A 29 -9.13 -9.71 -10.66
CA GLN A 29 -10.40 -9.05 -10.98
C GLN A 29 -10.64 -7.81 -10.11
N ILE A 30 -10.36 -7.90 -8.79
CA ILE A 30 -10.54 -6.77 -7.87
C ILE A 30 -9.55 -5.64 -8.19
N VAL A 31 -8.26 -5.98 -8.39
CA VAL A 31 -7.22 -5.00 -8.72
C VAL A 31 -7.55 -4.28 -10.03
N ASP A 32 -7.92 -5.02 -11.08
CA ASP A 32 -8.27 -4.43 -12.38
C ASP A 32 -9.51 -3.53 -12.29
N ALA A 33 -10.52 -3.94 -11.52
CA ALA A 33 -11.72 -3.12 -11.30
C ALA A 33 -11.39 -1.80 -10.60
N LEU A 34 -10.56 -1.83 -9.54
CA LEU A 34 -10.18 -0.63 -8.80
C LEU A 34 -9.32 0.33 -9.62
N ILE A 35 -8.37 -0.20 -10.40
CA ILE A 35 -7.59 0.63 -11.34
C ILE A 35 -8.50 1.28 -12.39
N LYS A 36 -9.49 0.53 -12.91
CA LYS A 36 -10.47 1.09 -13.85
C LYS A 36 -11.33 2.18 -13.22
N ILE A 37 -11.78 1.99 -11.98
CA ILE A 37 -12.53 3.00 -11.22
C ILE A 37 -11.68 4.25 -11.00
N ALA A 38 -10.43 4.11 -10.55
CA ALA A 38 -9.51 5.22 -10.34
C ALA A 38 -9.21 6.03 -11.63
N GLY A 39 -9.48 5.44 -12.80
CA GLY A 39 -9.34 6.09 -14.11
C GLY A 39 -10.50 7.02 -14.50
N THR A 40 -11.56 7.15 -13.71
CA THR A 40 -12.69 8.07 -13.99
C THR A 40 -12.82 9.15 -12.91
N GLU A 41 -13.42 10.30 -13.26
CA GLU A 41 -13.63 11.40 -12.31
C GLU A 41 -14.52 10.98 -11.14
N GLU A 42 -15.65 10.31 -11.42
CA GLU A 42 -16.55 9.83 -10.37
C GLU A 42 -15.89 8.75 -9.49
N GLY A 43 -15.00 7.95 -10.07
CA GLY A 43 -14.27 6.94 -9.35
C GLY A 43 -13.20 7.53 -8.43
N GLN A 44 -12.53 8.60 -8.85
CA GLN A 44 -11.61 9.36 -8.00
C GLN A 44 -12.37 10.01 -6.83
N GLU A 45 -13.53 10.63 -7.06
CA GLU A 45 -14.36 11.19 -5.99
C GLU A 45 -14.83 10.10 -5.01
N ALA A 46 -15.21 8.93 -5.52
CA ALA A 46 -15.62 7.81 -4.68
C ALA A 46 -14.46 7.25 -3.84
N LEU A 47 -13.26 7.11 -4.42
CA LEU A 47 -12.08 6.61 -3.71
C LEU A 47 -11.55 7.61 -2.66
N ASP A 48 -11.60 8.91 -2.97
CA ASP A 48 -11.30 9.98 -2.01
C ASP A 48 -12.31 9.97 -0.85
N THR A 49 -13.60 9.84 -1.16
CA THR A 49 -14.66 9.76 -0.13
C THR A 49 -14.51 8.52 0.77
N ALA A 50 -14.15 7.37 0.19
CA ALA A 50 -14.09 6.12 0.93
C ALA A 50 -12.82 5.96 1.77
N TYR A 51 -11.66 6.37 1.22
CA TYR A 51 -10.35 6.06 1.80
C TYR A 51 -9.32 7.20 1.64
N GLN A 52 -9.74 8.38 1.16
CA GLN A 52 -8.85 9.52 0.90
C GLN A 52 -7.71 9.17 -0.08
N TRP A 53 -7.98 8.22 -0.99
CA TRP A 53 -7.02 7.80 -1.99
C TRP A 53 -6.98 8.79 -3.15
N GLY A 54 -5.83 9.45 -3.33
CA GLY A 54 -5.57 10.31 -4.50
C GLY A 54 -5.20 9.53 -5.77
N GLY A 55 -5.00 8.22 -5.67
CA GLY A 55 -4.64 7.36 -6.80
C GLY A 55 -4.32 5.93 -6.37
N LEU A 56 -4.28 5.03 -7.35
CA LEU A 56 -3.95 3.61 -7.17
C LEU A 56 -2.96 3.19 -8.23
N GLU A 57 -1.99 2.36 -7.83
CA GLU A 57 -1.03 1.73 -8.73
C GLU A 57 -0.86 0.25 -8.38
N LYS A 58 -0.42 -0.54 -9.37
CA LYS A 58 -0.12 -1.95 -9.16
C LYS A 58 1.34 -2.07 -8.71
N GLN A 59 1.55 -2.70 -7.56
CA GLN A 59 2.88 -2.99 -7.03
C GLN A 59 3.04 -4.48 -6.72
N GLY A 60 4.26 -4.98 -6.87
CA GLY A 60 4.66 -6.34 -6.51
C GLY A 60 5.14 -6.44 -5.07
N ASP A 61 5.53 -7.65 -4.66
CA ASP A 61 6.07 -7.90 -3.32
C ASP A 61 7.44 -7.24 -3.09
N ASP A 62 8.22 -7.07 -4.15
CA ASP A 62 9.53 -6.41 -4.16
C ASP A 62 9.46 -4.93 -3.76
N PHE A 63 8.29 -4.30 -3.93
CA PHE A 63 8.04 -2.94 -3.45
C PHE A 63 8.29 -2.76 -1.94
N TYR A 64 8.13 -3.84 -1.15
CA TYR A 64 8.29 -3.80 0.30
C TYR A 64 9.74 -4.04 0.78
N ASP A 65 10.69 -4.35 -0.11
CA ASP A 65 12.03 -4.78 0.28
C ASP A 65 12.81 -3.73 1.06
N ALA A 66 12.72 -2.46 0.66
CA ALA A 66 13.36 -1.37 1.40
C ALA A 66 12.78 -1.22 2.82
N PHE A 67 11.47 -1.42 2.97
CA PHE A 67 10.83 -1.37 4.27
C PHE A 67 11.20 -2.58 5.14
N ARG A 68 11.30 -3.78 4.56
CA ARG A 68 11.81 -4.98 5.26
C ARG A 68 13.22 -4.78 5.79
N GLN A 69 14.11 -4.19 5.00
CA GLN A 69 15.49 -3.88 5.42
C GLN A 69 15.52 -2.86 6.58
N LEU A 70 14.61 -1.88 6.57
CA LEU A 70 14.48 -0.93 7.67
C LEU A 70 14.02 -1.61 8.96
N LEU A 71 13.05 -2.51 8.88
CA LEU A 71 12.55 -3.28 10.03
C LEU A 71 13.63 -4.21 10.60
N ASP A 72 14.37 -4.90 9.73
CA ASP A 72 15.51 -5.75 10.11
C ASP A 72 16.60 -4.94 10.83
N ALA A 73 16.99 -3.79 10.27
CA ALA A 73 17.96 -2.89 10.91
C ALA A 73 17.47 -2.34 12.26
N ALA A 74 16.15 -2.21 12.44
CA ALA A 74 15.53 -1.82 13.70
C ALA A 74 15.37 -2.98 14.71
N GLY A 75 15.71 -4.21 14.32
CA GLY A 75 15.58 -5.41 15.14
C GLY A 75 14.14 -5.85 15.37
N VAL A 76 13.24 -5.52 14.44
CA VAL A 76 11.82 -5.91 14.49
C VAL A 76 11.65 -7.32 13.90
N ASP A 77 11.13 -8.24 14.71
CA ASP A 77 10.68 -9.56 14.27
C ASP A 77 9.26 -9.42 13.70
N VAL A 78 9.13 -9.49 12.36
CA VAL A 78 7.86 -9.26 11.68
C VAL A 78 6.94 -10.48 11.79
N GLU A 79 7.52 -11.66 11.85
CA GLU A 79 6.81 -12.92 12.02
C GLU A 79 6.08 -12.96 13.37
N ALA A 80 6.72 -12.43 14.43
CA ALA A 80 6.09 -12.29 15.75
C ALA A 80 4.88 -11.32 15.77
N LEU A 81 4.70 -10.48 14.74
CA LEU A 81 3.58 -9.55 14.63
C LEU A 81 2.36 -10.14 13.92
N GLN A 82 2.45 -11.37 13.40
CA GLN A 82 1.38 -12.04 12.67
C GLN A 82 0.51 -12.97 13.55
N GLU A 83 0.77 -13.00 14.87
CA GLU A 83 -0.04 -13.70 15.89
C GLU A 83 -1.03 -12.75 16.60
#